data_AF-A0A9Q0CW00-F1
#
_entry.id   AF-A0A9Q0CW00-F1
#
_cell.length_a   1.000
_cell.length_b   1.000
_cell.length_c   1.000
_cell.angle_alpha   90.00
_cell.angle_beta   90.00
_cell.angle_gamma   90.00
#
_symmetry.space_group_name_H-M   'P 1'
#
loop_
_entity.id
_entity.type
_entity.pdbx_description
1 polymer ?
#
loop_
_entity_poly.entity_id
_entity_poly.type
_entity_poly.pdbx_seq_one_letter_code
_entity_poly.pdbx_strand_id
1 'polypeptide(L)'
;MDREAKKEAFRKYLESSGVLDALTKVLVSLYEESDKPSAAVEFIKQKLGGPSLSEHEKLQAEKMDLQRKYDELLAAHRDTCKELEELRNLKHEGDGKEMVDNNDAKEM
;
A
#
# COMPACT_ATOMS: atom_id res chain seq x y z
N MET A 1 49.43 0.77 3.34
CA MET A 1 48.96 1.46 4.57
C MET A 1 47.48 1.80 4.47
N ASP A 2 47.05 2.71 3.60
CA ASP A 2 45.63 3.16 3.55
C ASP A 2 44.65 2.04 3.11
N ARG A 3 45.06 1.17 2.17
CA ARG A 3 44.20 0.07 1.69
C ARG A 3 44.03 -1.05 2.72
N GLU A 4 45.10 -1.46 3.41
CA GLU A 4 45.02 -2.47 4.46
C GLU A 4 44.21 -1.96 5.67
N ALA A 5 44.40 -0.70 6.06
CA ALA A 5 43.62 -0.07 7.13
C ALA A 5 42.11 0.00 6.79
N LYS A 6 41.75 0.35 5.55
CA LYS A 6 40.35 0.34 5.08
C LYS A 6 39.74 -1.05 5.10
N LYS A 7 40.48 -2.08 4.68
CA LYS A 7 40.01 -3.48 4.74
C LYS A 7 39.77 -3.93 6.18
N GLU A 8 40.66 -3.59 7.09
CA GLU A 8 40.55 -3.94 8.50
C GLU A 8 39.37 -3.22 9.17
N ALA A 9 39.18 -1.93 8.89
CA ALA A 9 38.02 -1.17 9.37
C ALA A 9 36.70 -1.79 8.88
N PHE A 10 36.63 -2.22 7.63
CA PHE A 10 35.43 -2.88 7.09
C PHE A 10 35.16 -4.24 7.76
N ARG A 11 36.19 -5.05 8.02
CA ARG A 11 36.02 -6.32 8.76
C ARG A 11 35.46 -6.08 10.16
N LYS A 12 36.07 -5.14 10.91
CA LYS A 12 35.60 -4.76 12.25
C LYS A 12 34.17 -4.25 12.22
N TYR A 13 33.79 -3.49 11.19
CA TYR A 13 32.41 -3.08 10.99
C TYR A 13 31.48 -4.29 10.87
N LEU A 14 31.76 -5.22 9.95
CA LEU A 14 30.93 -6.42 9.74
C LEU A 14 30.83 -7.31 10.99
N GLU A 15 31.91 -7.41 11.76
CA GLU A 15 31.93 -8.11 13.05
C GLU A 15 31.05 -7.39 14.09
N SER A 16 31.30 -6.09 14.30
CA SER A 16 30.59 -5.29 15.32
C SER A 16 29.10 -5.08 15.00
N SER A 17 28.73 -5.05 13.71
CA SER A 17 27.34 -4.93 13.27
C SER A 17 26.61 -6.28 13.23
N GLY A 18 27.27 -7.38 13.59
CA GLY A 18 26.69 -8.73 13.62
C GLY A 18 26.42 -9.34 12.24
N VAL A 19 26.90 -8.72 11.16
CA VAL A 19 26.67 -9.22 9.79
C VAL A 19 27.33 -10.59 9.59
N LEU A 20 28.55 -10.78 10.10
CA LEU A 20 29.24 -12.07 10.00
C LEU A 20 28.52 -13.17 10.78
N ASP A 21 28.00 -12.87 11.98
CA ASP A 21 27.23 -13.82 12.78
C ASP A 21 25.93 -14.23 12.07
N ALA A 22 25.19 -13.26 11.54
CA ALA A 22 23.98 -13.52 10.77
C ALA A 22 24.24 -14.40 9.53
N LEU A 23 25.25 -14.05 8.73
CA LEU A 23 25.64 -14.85 7.55
C LEU A 23 26.09 -16.26 7.94
N THR A 24 26.85 -16.39 9.03
CA THR A 24 27.30 -17.69 9.54
C THR A 24 26.11 -18.55 9.94
N LYS A 25 25.15 -18.01 10.70
CA LYS A 25 23.93 -18.74 11.10
C LYS A 25 23.12 -19.25 9.91
N VAL A 26 22.98 -18.44 8.85
CA VAL A 26 22.27 -18.86 7.63
C VAL A 26 23.01 -19.98 6.90
N LEU A 27 24.35 -19.88 6.79
CA LEU A 27 25.17 -20.93 6.19
C LEU A 27 25.16 -22.23 7.01
N VAL A 28 25.16 -22.12 8.34
CA VAL A 28 24.99 -23.27 9.25
C VAL A 28 23.63 -23.92 9.04
N SER A 29 22.54 -23.14 8.97
CA SER A 29 21.21 -23.68 8.67
C SER A 29 21.18 -24.41 7.32
N LEU A 30 21.82 -23.86 6.28
CA LEU A 30 21.91 -24.55 4.99
C LEU A 30 22.75 -25.83 5.08
N TYR A 31 23.81 -25.83 5.89
CA TYR A 31 24.65 -27.01 6.11
C TYR A 31 23.94 -28.11 6.91
N GLU A 32 23.10 -27.75 7.88
CA GLU A 32 22.33 -28.68 8.71
C GLU A 32 21.11 -29.27 8.01
N GLU A 33 20.64 -28.64 6.93
CA GLU A 33 19.49 -29.15 6.17
C GLU A 33 19.76 -30.57 5.63
N SER A 34 18.89 -31.52 6.00
CA SER A 34 19.04 -32.95 5.71
C SER A 34 18.84 -33.26 4.22
N ASP A 35 17.92 -32.54 3.56
CA ASP A 35 17.74 -32.53 2.11
C ASP A 35 18.19 -31.17 1.56
N LYS A 36 19.27 -31.16 0.77
CA LYS A 36 19.84 -29.90 0.28
C LYS A 36 18.86 -29.26 -0.71
N PRO A 37 18.43 -28.00 -0.47
CA PRO A 37 17.49 -27.35 -1.37
C PRO A 37 18.12 -27.21 -2.76
N SER A 38 17.40 -27.63 -3.79
CA SER A 38 17.80 -27.48 -5.19
C SER A 38 18.03 -26.00 -5.56
N ALA A 39 17.34 -25.09 -4.88
CA ALA A 39 17.49 -23.64 -4.98
C ALA A 39 18.15 -23.03 -3.73
N ALA A 40 19.41 -23.39 -3.45
CA ALA A 40 20.15 -22.94 -2.26
C ALA A 40 20.23 -21.42 -2.10
N VAL A 41 20.33 -20.67 -3.20
CA VAL A 41 20.33 -19.19 -3.17
C VAL A 41 19.01 -18.65 -2.64
N GLU A 42 17.88 -19.26 -3.01
CA GLU A 42 16.56 -18.80 -2.58
C GLU A 42 16.32 -19.10 -1.11
N PHE A 43 16.78 -20.27 -0.64
CA PHE A 43 16.82 -20.61 0.79
C PHE A 43 17.60 -19.57 1.60
N ILE A 44 18.79 -19.16 1.14
CA ILE A 44 19.61 -18.15 1.82
C ILE A 44 18.87 -16.81 1.89
N LYS A 45 18.26 -16.35 0.77
CA LYS A 45 17.50 -15.09 0.75
C LYS A 45 16.35 -15.11 1.76
N GLN A 46 15.59 -16.21 1.81
CA GLN A 46 14.50 -16.38 2.77
C GLN A 46 15.01 -16.35 4.22
N LYS A 47 16.09 -17.07 4.53
CA LYS A 47 16.69 -17.09 5.88
C LYS A 47 17.30 -15.76 6.31
N LEU A 48 17.69 -14.90 5.36
CA LEU A 48 18.13 -13.52 5.63
C LEU A 48 16.98 -12.51 5.73
N GLY A 49 15.72 -12.96 5.63
CA GLY A 49 14.54 -12.10 5.72
C GLY A 49 14.16 -11.40 4.42
N GLY A 50 14.69 -11.84 3.27
CA GLY A 50 14.20 -11.42 1.97
C GLY A 50 12.83 -12.03 1.68
N PRO A 51 11.88 -11.28 1.08
CA PRO A 51 10.61 -11.84 0.66
C PRO A 51 10.86 -12.94 -0.36
N SER A 52 10.18 -14.07 -0.20
CA SER A 52 10.14 -15.10 -1.22
C SER A 52 9.44 -14.58 -2.48
N LEU A 53 9.73 -15.20 -3.63
CA LEU A 53 9.03 -14.88 -4.88
C LEU A 53 7.51 -14.98 -4.73
N SER A 54 7.01 -16.01 -4.05
CA SER A 54 5.59 -16.21 -3.78
C SER A 54 4.98 -15.10 -2.91
N GLU A 55 5.67 -14.67 -1.86
CA GLU A 55 5.22 -13.54 -1.02
C GLU A 55 5.20 -12.23 -1.82
N HIS A 56 6.19 -12.01 -2.68
CA HIS A 56 6.24 -10.84 -3.55
C HIS A 56 5.07 -10.84 -4.55
N GLU A 57 4.81 -11.97 -5.22
CA GLU A 57 3.69 -12.15 -6.15
C GLU A 57 2.33 -11.93 -5.44
N LYS A 58 2.18 -12.51 -4.24
CA LYS A 58 0.97 -12.32 -3.42
C LYS A 58 0.77 -10.84 -3.06
N LEU A 59 1.82 -10.17 -2.60
CA LEU A 59 1.75 -8.74 -2.26
C LEU A 59 1.41 -7.88 -3.48
N GLN A 60 1.94 -8.23 -4.66
CA GLN A 60 1.62 -7.57 -5.91
C GLN A 60 0.14 -7.74 -6.29
N ALA A 61 -0.40 -8.94 -6.14
CA ALA A 61 -1.82 -9.22 -6.39
C ALA A 61 -2.72 -8.43 -5.41
N GLU A 62 -2.40 -8.43 -4.12
CA GLU A 62 -3.15 -7.66 -3.11
C GLU A 62 -3.14 -6.16 -3.42
N LYS A 63 -1.98 -5.61 -3.84
CA LYS A 63 -1.87 -4.22 -4.27
C LYS A 63 -2.79 -3.92 -5.46
N MET A 64 -2.83 -4.81 -6.45
CA MET A 64 -3.68 -4.63 -7.64
C MET A 64 -5.16 -4.67 -7.27
N ASP A 65 -5.57 -5.62 -6.42
CA ASP A 65 -6.95 -5.71 -5.94
C ASP A 65 -7.36 -4.49 -5.12
N LEU A 66 -6.45 -3.98 -4.27
CA LEU A 66 -6.72 -2.80 -3.48
C LEU A 66 -6.85 -1.54 -4.35
N GLN A 67 -6.01 -1.41 -5.38
CA GLN A 67 -6.12 -0.33 -6.36
C GLN A 67 -7.46 -0.38 -7.09
N ARG A 68 -7.89 -1.57 -7.56
CA ARG A 68 -9.18 -1.76 -8.21
C ARG A 68 -10.34 -1.33 -7.31
N LYS A 69 -10.36 -1.79 -6.05
CA LYS A 69 -11.39 -1.42 -5.07
C LYS A 69 -11.40 0.09 -4.81
N TYR A 70 -10.23 0.71 -4.74
CA TYR A 70 -10.11 2.15 -4.56
C TYR A 70 -10.73 2.90 -5.74
N ASP A 71 -10.43 2.49 -6.98
CA ASP A 71 -10.95 3.13 -8.19
C ASP A 71 -12.48 2.95 -8.31
N GLU A 72 -13.00 1.75 -8.01
CA GLU A 72 -14.44 1.46 -7.95
C GLU A 72 -15.15 2.34 -6.91
N LEU A 73 -14.59 2.43 -5.70
CA LEU A 73 -15.14 3.25 -4.62
C LEU A 73 -15.09 4.74 -4.96
N LEU A 74 -14.01 5.20 -5.58
CA LEU A 74 -13.85 6.59 -6.00
C LEU A 74 -14.87 6.96 -7.08
N ALA A 75 -15.15 6.06 -8.03
CA ALA A 75 -16.20 6.25 -9.03
C ALA A 75 -17.58 6.35 -8.36
N ALA A 76 -17.95 5.40 -7.51
CA ALA A 76 -19.22 5.40 -6.80
C ALA A 76 -19.41 6.66 -5.92
N HIS A 77 -18.33 7.13 -5.27
CA HIS A 77 -18.35 8.35 -4.48
C HIS A 77 -18.62 9.58 -5.35
N ARG A 78 -17.96 9.68 -6.51
CA ARG A 78 -18.18 10.78 -7.47
C ARG A 78 -19.63 10.81 -7.96
N ASP A 79 -20.20 9.66 -8.29
CA ASP A 79 -21.57 9.58 -8.80
C ASP A 79 -22.58 9.96 -7.71
N THR A 80 -22.41 9.43 -6.49
CA THR A 80 -23.24 9.82 -5.33
C THR A 80 -23.17 11.33 -5.05
N CYS A 81 -21.98 11.93 -5.13
CA CYS A 81 -21.83 13.37 -4.93
C CYS A 81 -22.58 14.21 -5.98
N LYS A 82 -22.56 13.77 -7.24
CA LYS A 82 -23.33 14.43 -8.32
C LYS A 82 -24.82 14.33 -8.07
N GLU A 83 -25.33 13.14 -7.76
CA GLU A 83 -26.75 12.92 -7.47
C GLU A 83 -27.22 13.78 -6.29
N LEU A 84 -26.43 13.88 -5.22
CA LEU A 84 -26.73 14.74 -4.07
C LEU A 84 -26.78 16.23 -4.44
N GLU A 85 -25.88 16.67 -5.31
CA GLU A 85 -25.86 18.05 -5.80
C GLU A 85 -27.07 18.36 -6.69
N GLU A 86 -27.45 17.44 -7.58
CA GLU A 86 -28.65 17.56 -8.41
C GLU A 86 -29.93 17.62 -7.56
N LEU A 87 -30.06 16.72 -6.56
CA LEU A 87 -31.18 16.73 -5.63
C LEU A 87 -31.25 18.02 -4.80
N ARG A 88 -30.10 18.54 -4.35
CA ARG A 88 -30.03 19.83 -3.64
C ARG A 88 -30.53 20.97 -4.51
N ASN A 89 -30.11 21.01 -5.77
CA ASN A 89 -30.48 22.08 -6.70
C ASN A 89 -31.99 22.04 -7.03
N LEU A 90 -32.56 20.84 -7.26
CA LEU A 90 -34.00 20.66 -7.48
C LEU A 90 -34.83 21.11 -6.27
N LYS A 91 -34.34 20.90 -5.04
CA LYS A 91 -35.02 21.35 -3.82
C LYS A 91 -35.05 22.87 -3.68
N HIS A 92 -34.04 23.57 -4.18
CA HIS A 92 -33.96 25.03 -4.16
C HIS A 92 -34.90 25.70 -5.18
N GLU A 93 -35.23 25.02 -6.28
CA GLU A 93 -36.20 25.54 -7.28
C GLU A 93 -37.67 25.33 -6.87
N GLY A 94 -37.95 24.43 -5.92
CA GLY A 94 -39.30 24.15 -5.42
C GLY A 94 -39.85 25.18 -4.41
N ASP A 95 -38.98 25.83 -3.64
CA ASP A 95 -39.38 26.79 -2.59
C ASP A 95 -39.61 28.23 -3.12
N GLY A 96 -39.35 28.49 -4.41
CA GLY A 96 -39.41 29.83 -5.00
C GLY A 96 -40.78 30.26 -5.57
N LYS A 97 -41.86 29.50 -5.37
CA LYS A 97 -43.12 29.71 -6.10
C LYS A 97 -44.41 29.64 -5.26
N GLU A 98 -44.44 30.34 -4.14
CA GLU A 98 -45.70 30.79 -3.51
C GLU A 98 -45.51 32.18 -2.92
N MET A 99 -45.67 33.27 -3.70
CA MET A 99 -46.07 34.62 -3.23
C MET A 99 -46.41 35.55 -4.41
N VAL A 100 -47.46 35.26 -5.18
CA VAL A 100 -48.21 36.21 -6.05
C VAL A 100 -49.56 35.50 -6.29
N ASP A 101 -50.77 35.98 -6.04
CA ASP A 101 -51.37 37.31 -5.96
C ASP A 101 -52.71 37.14 -5.21
N ASN A 102 -53.11 38.11 -4.38
CA ASN A 102 -54.49 38.62 -4.34
C ASN A 102 -54.62 39.63 -3.20
N ASN A 103 -54.31 40.88 -3.53
CA ASN A 103 -54.80 42.00 -2.77
C ASN A 103 -55.24 43.06 -3.77
N ASP A 104 -56.48 42.95 -4.28
CA ASP A 104 -57.28 44.10 -4.74
C ASP A 104 -58.71 43.66 -5.09
N ALA A 105 -59.64 44.00 -4.20
CA ALA A 105 -61.03 44.33 -4.54
C ALA A 105 -61.65 45.08 -3.35
N LYS A 106 -61.32 46.38 -3.28
CA LYS A 106 -62.07 47.38 -2.50
C LYS A 106 -63.11 48.01 -3.44
N GLU A 107 -64.24 48.42 -2.87
CA GLU A 107 -65.40 49.13 -3.47
C GLU A 107 -66.54 48.27 -4.03
N MET A 108 -67.53 47.96 -3.19
CA MET A 108 -68.82 48.70 -3.11
C MET A 108 -69.67 48.20 -1.93
#